data_AF-A0A8V1ALS4-F1
#
_entry.id   AF-A0A8V1ALS4-F1
#
_cell.length_a   1.000
_cell.length_b   1.000
_cell.length_c   1.000
_cell.angle_alpha   90.00
_cell.angle_beta   90.00
_cell.angle_gamma   90.00
#
_symmetry.space_group_name_H-M   'P 1'
#
loop_
_entity.id
_entity.type
_entity.pdbx_description
1 polymer ?
#
loop_
_entity_poly.entity_id
_entity_poly.type
_entity_poly.pdbx_seq_one_letter_code
_entity_poly.pdbx_strand_id
1 'polypeptide(L)'
;MAQQGNVGELLSMLDSPILGVLEDITAAFKDNLICDRGPMLVNSLVDYYLETNSQQALHILSTLQEPHDKHLLDKINEYMGKAATRLPTLSLLGHVIRRQPSWKHKLSQAPLLLSLLKCLKVTWQRFTLSIFMPVFMLSFIGFMECILAILSPFCVLTTV
;
A
#
# COMPACT_ATOMS: atom_id res chain seq x y z
N MET A 1 -17.42 9.23 -23.74
CA MET A 1 -17.67 8.75 -22.36
C MET A 1 -17.54 7.23 -22.36
N ALA A 2 -16.33 6.65 -22.34
CA ALA A 2 -16.16 5.18 -22.36
C ALA A 2 -14.70 4.78 -22.13
N GLN A 3 -14.18 4.84 -20.89
CA GLN A 3 -12.94 4.13 -20.50
C GLN A 3 -12.92 3.66 -19.04
N GLN A 4 -13.86 4.11 -18.19
CA GLN A 4 -13.99 3.62 -16.79
C GLN A 4 -14.58 2.19 -16.68
N GLY A 5 -15.24 1.68 -17.73
CA GLY A 5 -15.91 0.37 -17.69
C GLY A 5 -14.97 -0.81 -17.41
N ASN A 6 -13.73 -0.79 -17.92
CA ASN A 6 -12.83 -1.93 -17.80
C ASN A 6 -12.19 -2.06 -16.40
N VAL A 7 -11.88 -0.93 -15.74
CA VAL A 7 -11.21 -0.96 -14.43
C VAL A 7 -12.18 -1.39 -13.34
N GLY A 8 -13.41 -0.86 -13.35
CA GLY A 8 -14.45 -1.25 -12.40
C GLY A 8 -14.86 -2.72 -12.53
N GLU A 9 -14.90 -3.25 -13.76
CA GLU A 9 -15.16 -4.66 -14.02
C GLU A 9 -14.03 -5.55 -13.49
N LEU A 10 -12.77 -5.21 -13.80
CA LEU A 10 -11.59 -5.92 -13.27
C LEU A 10 -11.54 -5.89 -11.73
N LEU A 11 -11.90 -4.77 -11.09
CA LEU A 11 -12.03 -4.64 -9.63
C LEU A 11 -13.16 -5.49 -9.06
N SER A 12 -14.29 -5.59 -9.76
CA SER A 12 -15.40 -6.46 -9.33
C SER A 12 -15.04 -7.94 -9.45
N MET A 13 -14.26 -8.30 -10.49
CA MET A 13 -13.74 -9.64 -10.65
C MET A 13 -12.69 -10.01 -9.59
N LEU A 14 -11.98 -9.04 -9.02
CA LEU A 14 -11.06 -9.26 -7.90
C LEU A 14 -11.76 -9.78 -6.65
N ASP A 15 -13.07 -9.58 -6.46
CA ASP A 15 -13.80 -10.15 -5.32
C ASP A 15 -14.09 -11.66 -5.48
N SER A 16 -13.89 -12.21 -6.68
CA SER A 16 -14.17 -13.63 -6.91
C SER A 16 -13.18 -14.54 -6.17
N PRO A 17 -13.66 -15.54 -5.40
CA PRO A 17 -12.81 -16.43 -4.59
C PRO A 17 -12.08 -17.52 -5.41
N ILE A 18 -12.10 -17.46 -6.74
CA ILE A 18 -11.54 -18.48 -7.62
C ILE A 18 -10.06 -18.16 -7.92
N LEU A 19 -9.14 -18.92 -7.32
CA LEU A 19 -7.69 -18.70 -7.44
C LEU A 19 -7.20 -18.68 -8.90
N GLY A 20 -7.70 -19.58 -9.75
CA GLY A 20 -7.29 -19.61 -11.17
C GLY A 20 -7.74 -18.38 -11.96
N VAL A 21 -8.87 -17.78 -11.58
CA VAL A 21 -9.37 -16.54 -12.20
C VAL A 21 -8.55 -15.34 -11.68
N LEU A 22 -8.09 -15.39 -10.43
CA LEU A 22 -7.25 -14.34 -9.86
C LEU A 22 -5.89 -14.18 -10.56
N GLU A 23 -5.25 -15.28 -10.96
CA GLU A 23 -3.98 -15.22 -11.69
C GLU A 23 -4.15 -14.57 -13.06
N ASP A 24 -5.22 -14.93 -13.78
CA ASP A 24 -5.58 -14.35 -15.08
C ASP A 24 -5.93 -12.85 -14.95
N ILE A 25 -6.74 -12.49 -13.94
CA ILE A 25 -7.04 -11.09 -13.62
C ILE A 25 -5.77 -10.32 -13.26
N THR A 26 -4.88 -10.90 -12.47
CA THR A 26 -3.61 -10.27 -12.07
C THR A 26 -2.72 -10.03 -13.30
N ALA A 27 -2.68 -10.97 -14.24
CA ALA A 27 -1.97 -10.81 -15.50
C ALA A 27 -2.58 -9.69 -16.35
N ALA A 28 -3.91 -9.64 -16.46
CA ALA A 28 -4.62 -8.55 -17.14
C ALA A 28 -4.36 -7.18 -16.48
N PHE A 29 -4.28 -7.12 -15.15
CA PHE A 29 -3.90 -5.91 -14.42
C PHE A 29 -2.48 -5.46 -14.76
N LYS A 30 -1.52 -6.39 -14.80
CA LYS A 30 -0.14 -6.10 -15.20
C LYS A 30 -0.05 -5.56 -16.62
N ASP A 31 -0.81 -6.14 -17.55
CA ASP A 31 -0.88 -5.64 -18.92
C ASP A 31 -1.44 -4.21 -18.98
N ASN A 32 -2.52 -3.94 -18.24
CA ASN A 32 -3.12 -2.60 -18.14
C ASN A 32 -2.20 -1.57 -17.46
N LEU A 33 -1.32 -2.01 -16.55
CA LEU A 33 -0.30 -1.16 -15.91
C LEU A 33 0.77 -0.73 -16.91
N ILE A 34 1.21 -1.64 -17.79
CA ILE A 34 2.20 -1.35 -18.84
C ILE A 34 1.61 -0.38 -19.89
N CYS A 35 0.29 -0.36 -20.04
CA CYS A 35 -0.42 0.60 -20.88
C CYS A 35 -0.48 2.01 -20.23
N ASP A 36 -0.79 3.04 -21.03
CA ASP A 36 -0.91 4.46 -20.62
C ASP A 36 -1.88 4.71 -19.43
N ARG A 37 -2.72 3.73 -19.11
CA ARG A 37 -3.69 3.77 -18.00
C ARG A 37 -3.11 3.42 -16.62
N GLY A 38 -1.84 3.05 -16.54
CA GLY A 38 -1.18 2.68 -15.28
C GLY A 38 -1.45 3.62 -14.11
N PRO A 39 -1.31 4.96 -14.25
CA PRO A 39 -1.59 5.89 -13.16
C PRO A 39 -3.03 5.84 -12.67
N MET A 40 -4.02 5.79 -13.57
CA MET A 40 -5.45 5.73 -13.20
C MET A 40 -5.79 4.41 -12.51
N LEU A 41 -5.17 3.32 -12.97
CA LEU A 41 -5.37 1.98 -12.40
C LEU A 41 -4.85 1.90 -10.97
N VAL A 42 -3.63 2.39 -10.71
CA VAL A 42 -3.04 2.46 -9.36
C VAL A 42 -3.93 3.29 -8.43
N ASN A 43 -4.39 4.45 -8.89
CA ASN A 43 -5.29 5.30 -8.11
C ASN A 43 -6.58 4.58 -7.71
N SER A 44 -7.20 3.87 -8.67
CA SER A 44 -8.44 3.13 -8.43
C SER A 44 -8.24 1.93 -7.51
N LEU A 45 -7.10 1.23 -7.63
CA LEU A 45 -6.79 0.10 -6.74
C LEU A 45 -6.58 0.51 -5.30
N VAL A 46 -5.87 1.63 -5.07
CA VAL A 46 -5.68 2.17 -3.72
C VAL A 46 -7.04 2.56 -3.13
N ASP A 47 -7.88 3.25 -3.89
CA ASP A 47 -9.22 3.65 -3.44
C ASP A 47 -10.10 2.43 -3.10
N TYR A 48 -10.11 1.42 -3.99
CA TYR A 48 -10.83 0.16 -3.76
C TYR A 48 -10.34 -0.57 -2.51
N TYR A 49 -9.03 -0.63 -2.27
CA TYR A 49 -8.49 -1.22 -1.04
C TYR A 49 -8.88 -0.41 0.21
N LEU A 50 -8.94 0.91 0.13
CA LEU A 50 -9.33 1.74 1.27
C LEU A 50 -10.82 1.57 1.61
N GLU A 51 -11.66 1.31 0.61
CA GLU A 51 -13.10 1.10 0.79
C GLU A 51 -13.43 -0.34 1.23
N THR A 52 -12.81 -1.35 0.59
CA THR A 52 -13.18 -2.77 0.77
C THR A 52 -12.20 -3.58 1.63
N ASN A 53 -10.99 -3.08 1.86
CA ASN A 53 -9.86 -3.80 2.47
C ASN A 53 -9.48 -5.12 1.75
N SER A 54 -9.78 -5.23 0.46
CA SER A 54 -9.50 -6.44 -0.33
C SER A 54 -8.01 -6.79 -0.39
N GLN A 55 -7.68 -8.02 0.04
CA GLN A 55 -6.30 -8.54 0.03
C GLN A 55 -5.76 -8.73 -1.40
N GLN A 56 -6.64 -8.90 -2.39
CA GLN A 56 -6.22 -9.10 -3.78
C GLN A 56 -5.75 -7.80 -4.43
N ALA A 57 -6.45 -6.68 -4.15
CA ALA A 57 -5.96 -5.36 -4.53
C ALA A 57 -4.60 -5.05 -3.89
N LEU A 58 -4.45 -5.39 -2.61
CA LEU A 58 -3.17 -5.28 -1.90
C LEU A 58 -2.06 -6.11 -2.57
N HIS A 59 -2.37 -7.35 -2.96
CA HIS A 59 -1.44 -8.24 -3.64
C HIS A 59 -0.93 -7.64 -4.95
N ILE A 60 -1.82 -7.08 -5.77
CA ILE A 60 -1.48 -6.42 -7.04
C ILE A 60 -0.66 -5.16 -6.80
N LEU A 61 -1.09 -4.27 -5.89
CA LEU A 61 -0.34 -3.06 -5.50
C LEU A 61 1.09 -3.39 -5.06
N SER A 62 1.26 -4.52 -4.38
CA SER A 62 2.56 -5.01 -3.90
C SER A 62 3.44 -5.57 -5.03
N THR A 63 2.89 -5.93 -6.18
CA THR A 63 3.65 -6.34 -7.38
C THR A 63 4.06 -5.17 -8.27
N LEU A 64 3.68 -3.93 -7.95
CA LEU A 64 3.99 -2.76 -8.77
C LEU A 64 5.49 -2.46 -8.81
N GLN A 65 5.97 -2.12 -10.00
CA GLN A 65 7.36 -1.76 -10.28
C GLN A 65 7.46 -0.34 -10.85
N GLU A 66 8.69 0.18 -10.95
CA GLU A 66 8.99 1.46 -11.62
C GLU A 66 8.51 1.40 -13.08
N PRO A 67 7.81 2.43 -13.60
CA PRO A 67 7.68 3.81 -13.09
C PRO A 67 6.43 4.12 -12.25
N HIS A 68 5.60 3.12 -11.92
CA HIS A 68 4.31 3.34 -11.25
C HIS A 68 4.44 3.66 -9.75
N ASP A 69 5.63 3.44 -9.18
CA ASP A 69 5.96 3.73 -7.78
C ASP A 69 5.69 5.18 -7.42
N LYS A 70 6.03 6.13 -8.29
CA LYS A 70 5.84 7.55 -8.02
C LYS A 70 4.37 7.90 -7.80
N HIS A 71 3.50 7.36 -8.65
CA HIS A 71 2.05 7.58 -8.55
C HIS A 71 1.46 6.92 -7.31
N LEU A 72 1.95 5.72 -6.97
CA LEU A 72 1.55 5.02 -5.75
C LEU A 72 1.97 5.81 -4.50
N LEU A 73 3.23 6.24 -4.43
CA LEU A 73 3.79 6.99 -3.30
C LEU A 73 3.07 8.32 -3.08
N ASP A 74 2.77 9.05 -4.15
CA ASP A 74 2.04 10.32 -4.10
C ASP A 74 0.62 10.12 -3.55
N LYS A 75 -0.10 9.13 -4.10
CA LYS A 75 -1.46 8.75 -3.66
C LYS A 75 -1.49 8.32 -2.18
N ILE A 76 -0.56 7.47 -1.74
CA ILE A 76 -0.44 7.05 -0.33
C ILE A 76 -0.14 8.24 0.57
N ASN A 77 0.74 9.15 0.16
CA ASN A 77 1.04 10.35 0.94
C ASN A 77 -0.19 11.25 1.12
N GLU A 78 -1.04 11.38 0.10
CA GLU A 78 -2.31 12.10 0.22
C GLU A 78 -3.24 11.46 1.25
N TYR A 79 -3.46 10.14 1.19
CA TYR A 79 -4.35 9.44 2.14
C TYR A 79 -3.80 9.37 3.55
N MET A 80 -2.48 9.40 3.74
CA MET A 80 -1.87 9.55 5.06
C MET A 80 -2.09 10.94 5.68
N GLY A 81 -2.33 11.96 4.86
CA GLY A 81 -2.81 13.25 5.35
C GLY A 81 -4.15 13.14 6.09
N LYS A 82 -5.04 12.26 5.62
CA LYS A 82 -6.42 12.11 6.10
C LYS A 82 -6.53 11.14 7.28
N ALA A 83 -7.00 11.61 8.43
CA ALA A 83 -7.05 10.81 9.67
C ALA A 83 -7.85 9.50 9.56
N ALA A 84 -8.91 9.47 8.75
CA ALA A 84 -9.76 8.29 8.56
C ALA A 84 -9.07 7.17 7.75
N THR A 85 -8.27 7.52 6.74
CA THR A 85 -7.61 6.55 5.85
C THR A 85 -6.17 6.23 6.25
N ARG A 86 -5.62 6.91 7.27
CA ARG A 86 -4.24 6.70 7.76
C ARG A 86 -3.91 5.24 8.07
N LEU A 87 -4.72 4.58 8.89
CA LEU A 87 -4.51 3.18 9.31
C LEU A 87 -4.49 2.20 8.13
N PRO A 88 -5.52 2.15 7.26
CA PRO A 88 -5.51 1.21 6.13
C PRO A 88 -4.39 1.54 5.13
N THR A 89 -4.12 2.83 4.87
CA THR A 89 -3.01 3.27 3.99
C THR A 89 -1.65 2.82 4.52
N LEU A 90 -1.45 2.91 5.83
CA LEU A 90 -0.23 2.49 6.52
C LEU A 90 -0.07 0.96 6.48
N SER A 91 -1.16 0.22 6.62
CA SER A 91 -1.17 -1.24 6.45
C SER A 91 -0.81 -1.65 5.02
N LEU A 92 -1.43 -0.99 4.01
CA LEU A 92 -1.12 -1.17 2.60
C LEU A 92 0.38 -0.97 2.36
N LEU A 93 0.90 0.18 2.80
CA LEU A 93 2.30 0.50 2.61
C LEU A 93 3.23 -0.51 3.27
N GLY A 94 2.93 -0.94 4.50
CA GLY A 94 3.69 -1.96 5.20
C GLY A 94 3.77 -3.28 4.42
N HIS A 95 2.65 -3.70 3.82
CA HIS A 95 2.62 -4.92 3.00
C HIS A 95 3.44 -4.77 1.71
N VAL A 96 3.39 -3.60 1.08
CA VAL A 96 4.19 -3.33 -0.13
C VAL A 96 5.68 -3.33 0.19
N ILE A 97 6.10 -2.71 1.30
CA ILE A 97 7.51 -2.67 1.72
C ILE A 97 8.03 -4.05 2.09
N ARG A 98 7.20 -4.93 2.67
CA ARG A 98 7.60 -6.32 2.99
C ARG A 98 8.08 -7.11 1.78
N ARG A 99 7.62 -6.78 0.56
CA ARG A 99 8.12 -7.39 -0.68
C ARG A 99 9.48 -6.87 -1.15
N GLN A 100 10.06 -5.91 -0.44
CA GLN A 100 11.31 -5.26 -0.81
C GLN A 100 11.34 -4.78 -2.27
N PRO A 101 10.43 -3.88 -2.66
CA PRO A 101 10.45 -3.33 -4.01
C PRO A 101 11.76 -2.60 -4.30
N SER A 102 12.20 -2.59 -5.57
CA SER A 102 13.41 -1.89 -6.03
C SER A 102 13.40 -0.40 -5.65
N TRP A 103 12.22 0.22 -5.73
CA TRP A 103 11.95 1.61 -5.42
C TRP A 103 11.79 1.92 -3.93
N LYS A 104 12.02 0.96 -3.02
CA LYS A 104 11.96 1.20 -1.56
C LYS A 104 12.84 2.37 -1.10
N HIS A 105 13.94 2.62 -1.80
CA HIS A 105 14.85 3.72 -1.51
C HIS A 105 14.22 5.10 -1.78
N LYS A 106 13.31 5.20 -2.76
CA LYS A 106 12.55 6.42 -3.06
C LYS A 106 11.55 6.75 -1.96
N LEU A 107 11.02 5.72 -1.30
CA LEU A 107 10.08 5.88 -0.19
C LEU A 107 10.69 6.66 0.98
N SER A 108 11.95 6.36 1.31
CA SER A 108 12.66 7.06 2.39
C SER A 108 13.12 8.46 2.00
N GLN A 109 13.31 8.74 0.71
CA GLN A 109 13.59 10.08 0.21
C GLN A 109 12.34 10.95 0.08
N ALA A 110 11.16 10.33 -0.07
CA ALA A 110 9.90 11.02 -0.19
C ALA A 110 9.46 11.63 1.16
N PRO A 111 8.70 12.75 1.14
CA PRO A 111 8.10 13.33 2.35
C PRO A 111 7.14 12.37 3.08
N LEU A 112 6.78 11.27 2.42
CA LEU A 112 6.05 10.14 2.98
C LEU A 112 6.66 9.63 4.29
N LEU A 113 8.00 9.55 4.41
CA LEU A 113 8.65 9.10 5.64
C LEU A 113 8.28 9.99 6.84
N LEU A 114 8.27 11.31 6.62
CA LEU A 114 7.91 12.27 7.66
C LEU A 114 6.43 12.17 8.02
N SER A 115 5.56 11.98 7.01
CA SER A 115 4.13 11.70 7.19
C SER A 115 3.90 10.40 7.97
N LEU A 116 4.70 9.36 7.71
CA LEU A 116 4.64 8.06 8.39
C LEU A 116 5.01 8.24 9.85
N LEU A 117 6.13 8.91 10.14
CA LEU A 117 6.61 9.14 11.49
C LEU A 117 5.62 9.97 12.31
N LYS A 118 5.04 11.02 11.69
CA LYS A 118 3.97 11.82 12.30
C LYS A 118 2.71 11.01 12.54
N CYS A 119 2.26 10.24 11.54
CA CYS A 119 1.10 9.38 11.67
C CYS A 119 1.31 8.42 12.82
N LEU A 120 2.43 7.70 12.79
CA LEU A 120 2.86 6.76 13.79
C LEU A 120 2.78 7.36 15.20
N LYS A 121 3.41 8.52 15.43
CA LYS A 121 3.35 9.24 16.72
C LYS A 121 1.92 9.47 17.21
N VAL A 122 1.02 9.93 16.33
CA VAL A 122 -0.39 10.17 16.66
C VAL A 122 -1.12 8.85 16.94
N THR A 123 -0.84 7.81 16.15
CA THR A 123 -1.42 6.49 16.30
C THR A 123 -1.04 5.89 17.65
N TRP A 124 0.23 5.95 18.05
CA TRP A 124 0.69 5.55 19.39
C TRP A 124 -0.06 6.23 20.52
N GLN A 125 -0.22 7.56 20.45
CA GLN A 125 -0.93 8.31 21.49
C GLN A 125 -2.40 7.90 21.61
N ARG A 126 -3.05 7.55 20.49
CA ARG A 126 -4.43 7.04 20.48
C ARG A 126 -4.52 5.59 20.94
N PHE A 127 -3.56 4.74 20.60
CA PHE A 127 -3.55 3.32 20.96
C PHE A 127 -3.20 3.05 22.42
N THR A 128 -2.34 3.88 23.04
CA THR A 128 -2.05 3.79 24.48
C THR A 128 -3.30 3.95 25.35
N LEU A 129 -4.33 4.65 24.87
CA LEU A 129 -5.59 4.83 25.59
C LEU A 129 -6.56 3.63 25.44
N SER A 130 -6.42 2.86 24.36
CA SER A 130 -7.27 1.70 24.05
C SER A 130 -6.52 0.40 24.32
N ILE A 131 -6.15 0.18 25.58
CA ILE A 131 -5.77 -1.15 26.08
C ILE A 131 -6.91 -2.12 25.73
N PHE A 132 -6.60 -3.33 25.25
CA PHE A 132 -7.48 -4.33 24.59
C PHE A 132 -7.58 -4.22 23.07
N MET A 133 -6.67 -4.92 22.39
CA MET A 133 -7.07 -6.01 21.49
C MET A 133 -5.83 -6.84 21.14
N PRO A 134 -5.77 -8.15 21.43
CA PRO A 134 -4.69 -9.02 20.96
C PRO A 134 -4.55 -9.01 19.42
N VAL A 135 -5.62 -8.66 18.71
CA VAL A 135 -5.62 -8.38 17.26
C VAL A 135 -4.71 -7.19 16.90
N PHE A 136 -4.59 -6.21 17.79
CA PHE A 136 -3.72 -5.06 17.59
C PHE A 136 -2.25 -5.43 17.73
N MET A 137 -1.88 -6.32 18.66
CA MET A 137 -0.49 -6.81 18.76
C MET A 137 -0.04 -7.54 17.49
N LEU A 138 -0.90 -8.33 16.84
CA LEU A 138 -0.57 -9.00 15.58
C LEU A 138 -0.35 -7.99 14.44
N SER A 139 -1.24 -6.98 14.32
CA SER A 139 -1.05 -5.89 13.37
C SER A 139 0.20 -5.06 13.69
N PHE A 140 0.52 -4.89 14.96
CA PHE A 140 1.63 -4.10 15.46
C PHE A 140 2.98 -4.79 15.28
N ILE A 141 3.07 -6.11 15.47
CA ILE A 141 4.26 -6.89 15.15
C ILE A 141 4.57 -6.78 13.66
N GLY A 142 3.55 -6.97 12.80
CA GLY A 142 3.70 -6.77 11.37
C GLY A 142 4.09 -5.33 11.02
N PHE A 143 3.62 -4.34 11.78
CA PHE A 143 3.94 -2.94 11.59
C PHE A 143 5.35 -2.57 12.09
N MET A 144 5.82 -3.13 13.20
CA MET A 144 7.19 -2.99 13.68
C MET A 144 8.19 -3.58 12.71
N GLU A 145 7.90 -4.77 12.16
CA GLU A 145 8.69 -5.39 11.10
C GLU A 145 8.76 -4.48 9.86
N CYS A 146 7.65 -3.79 9.52
CA CYS A 146 7.64 -2.81 8.42
C CYS A 146 8.51 -1.58 8.72
N ILE A 147 8.42 -1.03 9.94
CA ILE A 147 9.30 0.08 10.36
C ILE A 147 10.76 -0.36 10.28
N LEU A 148 11.08 -1.54 10.79
CA LEU A 148 12.43 -2.08 10.77
C LEU A 148 12.92 -2.28 9.32
N ALA A 149 12.06 -2.74 8.40
CA ALA A 149 12.38 -2.87 6.99
C ALA A 149 12.63 -1.50 6.31
N ILE A 150 11.92 -0.44 6.69
CA ILE A 150 12.13 0.94 6.18
C ILE A 150 13.42 1.54 6.74
N LEU A 151 13.71 1.31 8.03
CA LEU A 151 14.90 1.83 8.72
C LEU A 151 16.16 0.99 8.48
N SER A 152 16.03 -0.28 8.08
CA SER A 152 17.15 -1.17 7.76
C SER A 152 18.18 -0.53 6.81
N PRO A 153 17.81 0.08 5.66
CA PRO A 153 18.77 0.77 4.80
C PRO A 153 19.41 2.02 5.44
N PHE A 154 18.76 2.67 6.41
CA PHE A 154 19.36 3.76 7.20
C PHE A 154 20.35 3.24 8.26
N CYS A 155 20.06 2.07 8.85
CA CYS A 155 20.89 1.45 9.87
C CYS A 155 22.26 1.02 9.30
N VAL A 156 22.28 0.55 8.05
CA VAL A 156 23.52 0.22 7.32
C VAL A 156 24.36 1.46 7.02
N LEU A 157 23.72 2.62 6.77
CA LEU A 157 24.43 3.87 6.42
C LEU A 157 25.05 4.61 7.62
N THR A 158 24.61 4.32 8.86
CA THR A 158 25.20 4.86 10.10
C THR A 158 26.31 3.98 10.67
N THR A 159 26.57 2.81 10.06
CA THR A 159 27.72 1.94 10.37
C THR A 159 28.80 2.05 9.28
N VAL A 160 29.14 3.28 8.87
CA VAL A 160 30.35 3.62 8.10
C VAL A 160 30.89 4.94 8.61
#